data_AF-A0A7C0UWR2-F1
#
_entry.id   AF-A0A7C0UWR2-F1
#
_cell.length_a   1.000
_cell.length_b   1.000
_cell.length_c   1.000
_cell.angle_alpha   90.00
_cell.angle_beta   90.00
_cell.angle_gamma   90.00
#
_symmetry.space_group_name_H-M   'P 1'
#
loop_
_entity.id
_entity.type
_entity.pdbx_description
1 polymer ?
#
loop_
_entity_poly.entity_id
_entity_poly.type
_entity_poly.pdbx_seq_one_letter_code
_entity_poly.pdbx_strand_id
1 'polypeptide(L)'
;MQTDFRGFRRFPAVEKKIEDITPEDTRVSIIGTIIDKSEGSITIDDGTGTIEVTFNDTEALEPGKLVRVVGKIGGEGFVIGEAVQDFSNFNLGLYKELNTLEE
;
A
#
# COMPACT_ATOMS: atom_id res chain seq x y z
N MET A 1 0.49 -34.58 22.98
CA MET A 1 -0.40 -33.83 22.07
C MET A 1 0.50 -32.84 21.33
N GLN A 2 0.89 -33.17 20.10
CA GLN A 2 1.77 -32.33 19.28
C GLN A 2 0.85 -31.37 18.53
N THR A 3 0.79 -30.12 18.99
CA THR A 3 -0.04 -29.08 18.36
C THR A 3 0.62 -28.72 17.04
N ASP A 4 0.01 -29.14 15.94
CA ASP A 4 0.39 -28.76 14.58
C ASP A 4 0.17 -27.25 14.43
N PHE A 5 1.22 -26.45 14.62
CA PHE A 5 1.24 -25.04 14.25
C PHE A 5 1.29 -24.93 12.72
N ARG A 6 0.20 -25.31 12.03
CA ARG A 6 -0.08 -24.75 10.71
C ARG A 6 -0.45 -23.30 10.93
N GLY A 7 0.59 -22.48 11.04
CA GLY A 7 0.53 -21.08 11.40
C GLY A 7 -0.54 -20.37 10.58
N PHE A 8 -1.31 -19.50 11.25
CA PHE A 8 -2.21 -18.55 10.63
C PHE A 8 -1.42 -17.72 9.60
N ARG A 9 -1.40 -18.15 8.34
CA ARG A 9 -0.82 -17.40 7.24
C ARG A 9 -1.71 -16.18 7.03
N ARG A 10 -1.17 -14.98 7.21
CA ARG A 10 -1.89 -13.75 6.84
C ARG A 10 -2.28 -13.85 5.36
N PHE A 11 -3.49 -13.41 5.03
CA PHE A 11 -3.90 -13.30 3.63
C PHE A 11 -2.83 -12.51 2.85
N PRO A 12 -2.50 -12.94 1.62
CA PRO A 12 -1.56 -12.22 0.79
C PRO A 12 -2.09 -10.81 0.53
N ALA A 13 -1.18 -9.83 0.48
CA ALA A 13 -1.53 -8.50 0.01
C ALA A 13 -1.54 -8.52 -1.51
N VAL A 14 -2.66 -8.15 -2.12
CA VAL A 14 -2.81 -8.09 -3.58
C VAL A 14 -2.42 -6.69 -4.04
N GLU A 15 -1.60 -6.60 -5.07
CA GLU A 15 -1.27 -5.31 -5.66
C GLU A 15 -2.46 -4.77 -6.45
N LYS A 16 -2.83 -3.51 -6.19
CA LYS A 16 -3.97 -2.85 -6.82
C LYS A 16 -3.69 -1.37 -7.03
N LYS A 17 -4.27 -0.82 -8.10
CA LYS A 17 -4.44 0.63 -8.26
C LYS A 17 -5.45 1.13 -7.24
N ILE A 18 -5.31 2.38 -6.81
CA ILE A 18 -6.20 3.00 -5.83
C ILE A 18 -7.64 3.03 -6.33
N GLU A 19 -7.87 3.30 -7.62
CA GLU A 19 -9.21 3.29 -8.23
C GLU A 19 -9.91 1.93 -8.19
N ASP A 20 -9.15 0.83 -8.12
CA ASP A 20 -9.65 -0.55 -8.13
C ASP A 20 -9.86 -1.16 -6.73
N ILE A 21 -9.61 -0.37 -5.68
CA ILE A 21 -9.80 -0.80 -4.29
C ILE A 21 -11.28 -0.74 -3.94
N THR A 22 -11.76 -1.85 -3.38
CA THR A 22 -13.15 -2.03 -2.95
C THR A 22 -13.21 -2.35 -1.46
N PRO A 23 -14.35 -2.15 -0.79
CA PRO A 23 -14.53 -2.55 0.61
C PRO A 23 -14.41 -4.06 0.87
N GLU A 24 -14.52 -4.89 -0.18
CA GLU A 24 -14.36 -6.34 -0.09
C GLU A 24 -12.88 -6.77 -0.05
N ASP A 25 -11.97 -5.87 -0.42
CA ASP A 25 -10.54 -6.13 -0.36
C ASP A 25 -10.07 -6.28 1.09
N THR A 26 -9.43 -7.41 1.38
CA THR A 26 -8.96 -7.69 2.74
C THR A 26 -7.59 -7.06 3.02
N ARG A 27 -6.68 -7.12 2.04
CA ARG A 27 -5.30 -6.67 2.18
C ARG A 27 -4.72 -6.27 0.84
N VAL A 28 -4.18 -5.06 0.78
CA VAL A 28 -3.71 -4.45 -0.46
C VAL A 28 -2.23 -4.08 -0.39
N SER A 29 -1.62 -4.01 -1.57
CA SER A 29 -0.29 -3.48 -1.83
C SER A 29 -0.44 -2.34 -2.81
N ILE A 30 -0.07 -1.13 -2.41
CA ILE A 30 -0.23 0.09 -3.21
C ILE A 30 1.14 0.69 -3.41
N ILE A 31 1.50 1.02 -4.65
CA ILE A 31 2.74 1.75 -4.98
C ILE A 31 2.32 3.16 -5.38
N GLY A 32 2.82 4.17 -4.67
CA GLY A 32 2.45 5.55 -4.95
C GLY A 32 3.35 6.56 -4.27
N THR A 33 3.14 7.82 -4.61
CA THR A 33 3.93 8.95 -4.11
C THR A 33 3.21 9.58 -2.93
N ILE A 34 3.94 9.86 -1.85
CA ILE A 34 3.39 10.60 -0.71
C ILE A 34 3.12 12.03 -1.17
N ILE A 35 1.87 12.48 -1.13
CA ILE A 35 1.49 13.85 -1.49
C ILE A 35 1.22 14.72 -0.27
N ASP A 36 0.87 14.12 0.86
CA ASP A 36 0.64 14.82 2.13
C ASP A 36 1.01 13.94 3.34
N LYS A 37 1.32 14.59 4.46
CA LYS A 37 1.67 13.93 5.73
C LYS A 37 1.01 14.66 6.89
N SER A 38 0.28 13.90 7.69
CA SER A 38 -0.34 14.34 8.95
C SER A 38 0.18 13.52 10.13
N GLU A 39 -0.20 13.90 11.34
CA GLU A 39 0.15 13.14 12.54
C GLU A 39 -0.55 11.76 12.50
N GLY A 40 0.24 10.69 12.34
CA GLY A 40 -0.26 9.32 12.28
C GLY A 40 -0.87 8.87 10.95
N SER A 41 -0.83 9.70 9.90
CA SER A 41 -1.26 9.30 8.56
C SER A 41 -0.45 9.95 7.43
N ILE A 42 -0.48 9.31 6.26
CA ILE A 42 0.05 9.85 5.01
C ILE A 42 -1.01 9.72 3.92
N THR A 43 -1.02 10.65 2.97
CA THR A 43 -1.85 10.56 1.76
C THR A 43 -0.96 10.19 0.60
N ILE A 44 -1.36 9.16 -0.15
CA ILE A 44 -0.60 8.62 -1.28
C ILE A 44 -1.39 8.78 -2.56
N ASP A 45 -0.70 9.10 -3.66
CA ASP A 45 -1.22 9.18 -5.03
C ASP A 45 -0.47 8.18 -5.93
N ASP A 46 -1.19 7.30 -6.62
CA ASP A 46 -0.63 6.33 -7.58
C ASP A 46 -0.82 6.72 -9.06
N GLY A 47 -1.43 7.88 -9.32
CA GLY A 47 -1.82 8.40 -10.63
C GLY A 47 -3.24 8.01 -11.06
N THR A 48 -3.93 7.12 -10.32
CA THR A 48 -5.32 6.72 -10.58
C THR A 48 -6.28 7.26 -9.52
N GLY A 49 -5.77 7.46 -8.31
CA GLY A 49 -6.52 8.08 -7.22
C GLY A 49 -5.61 8.45 -6.06
N THR A 50 -6.23 8.94 -4.98
CA THR A 50 -5.55 9.23 -3.73
C THR A 50 -6.18 8.44 -2.59
N ILE A 51 -5.36 8.03 -1.62
CA ILE A 51 -5.85 7.30 -0.44
C ILE A 51 -5.09 7.69 0.82
N GLU A 52 -5.81 7.78 1.93
CA GLU A 52 -5.20 7.98 3.24
C GLU A 52 -4.73 6.65 3.82
N VAL A 53 -3.51 6.64 4.35
CA VAL A 53 -2.90 5.50 5.02
C VAL A 53 -2.58 5.90 6.46
N THR A 54 -3.28 5.29 7.41
CA THR A 54 -2.95 5.42 8.84
C THR A 54 -1.74 4.55 9.16
N PHE A 55 -0.69 5.13 9.73
CA PHE A 55 0.54 4.43 10.09
C PHE A 55 1.20 5.09 11.30
N ASN A 56 1.63 4.29 12.27
CA ASN A 56 2.14 4.82 13.54
C ASN A 56 3.54 5.43 13.44
N ASP A 57 4.36 5.01 12.47
CA ASP A 57 5.76 5.44 12.32
C ASP A 57 5.92 6.28 11.05
N THR A 58 5.39 7.50 11.06
CA THR A 58 5.48 8.40 9.90
C THR A 58 6.75 9.25 9.88
N GLU A 59 7.64 9.16 10.89
CA GLU A 59 8.77 10.08 11.02
C GLU A 59 9.71 10.06 9.82
N ALA A 60 10.04 8.87 9.30
CA ALA A 60 10.92 8.68 8.14
C ALA A 60 10.24 8.95 6.78
N LEU A 61 8.93 9.19 6.76
CA LEU A 61 8.14 9.39 5.56
C LEU A 61 8.08 10.88 5.22
N GLU A 62 8.35 11.22 3.96
CA GLU A 62 8.39 12.60 3.47
C GLU A 62 7.56 12.73 2.18
N PRO A 63 6.80 13.83 2.02
CA PRO A 63 6.13 14.13 0.76
C PRO A 63 7.12 14.13 -0.42
N GLY A 64 6.66 13.66 -1.58
CA GLY A 64 7.43 13.51 -2.80
C GLY A 64 8.19 12.18 -2.93
N LYS A 65 8.24 11.35 -1.89
CA LYS A 65 8.86 10.01 -1.97
C LYS A 65 7.90 8.98 -2.55
N LEU A 66 8.44 8.10 -3.39
CA LEU A 66 7.74 6.92 -3.85
C LEU A 66 7.84 5.83 -2.78
N VAL A 67 6.69 5.26 -2.41
CA VAL A 67 6.61 4.22 -1.39
C VAL A 67 5.71 3.09 -1.85
N ARG A 68 5.92 1.91 -1.26
CA ARG A 68 4.98 0.81 -1.31
C ARG A 68 4.33 0.63 0.05
N VAL A 69 3.01 0.67 0.10
CA VAL A 69 2.22 0.42 1.30
C VAL A 69 1.60 -0.95 1.23
N VAL A 70 1.79 -1.73 2.28
CA VAL A 70 1.05 -2.97 2.52
C VAL A 70 0.15 -2.73 3.71
N GLY A 71 -1.15 -2.95 3.55
CA GLY A 71 -2.13 -2.65 4.59
C GLY A 71 -3.47 -3.34 4.41
N LYS A 72 -4.33 -3.17 5.39
CA LYS A 72 -5.72 -3.65 5.37
C LYS A 72 -6.65 -2.49 5.05
N ILE A 73 -7.75 -2.77 4.36
CA ILE A 73 -8.80 -1.78 4.16
C ILE A 73 -9.50 -1.52 5.50
N GLY A 74 -9.54 -0.26 5.92
CA GLY A 74 -10.10 0.17 7.20
C GLY A 74 -11.61 0.48 7.15
N GLY A 75 -12.25 0.27 6.00
CA GLY A 75 -13.62 0.70 5.71
C GLY A 75 -13.65 1.49 4.39
N GLU A 76 -14.53 2.49 4.29
CA GLU A 76 -14.57 3.35 3.11
C GLU A 76 -13.47 4.40 3.16
N GLY A 77 -12.48 4.28 2.26
CA GLY A 77 -11.60 5.39 1.90
C GLY A 77 -10.26 5.49 2.65
N PHE A 78 -9.88 4.52 3.48
CA PHE A 78 -8.56 4.52 4.11
C PHE A 78 -7.96 3.13 4.30
N VAL A 79 -6.63 3.09 4.39
CA VAL A 79 -5.83 1.89 4.61
C VAL A 79 -5.16 1.96 5.97
N ILE A 80 -5.25 0.87 6.73
CA ILE A 80 -4.44 0.68 7.92
C ILE A 80 -3.11 0.09 7.46
N GLY A 81 -2.06 0.90 7.45
CA GLY A 81 -0.72 0.52 7.05
C GLY A 81 -0.13 -0.51 8.01
N GLU A 82 0.30 -1.64 7.48
CA GLU A 82 1.07 -2.64 8.22
C GLU A 82 2.57 -2.51 7.95
N ALA A 83 2.94 -2.05 6.75
CA ALA A 83 4.31 -1.73 6.36
C ALA A 83 4.31 -0.64 5.29
N VAL A 84 5.21 0.33 5.44
CA VAL A 84 5.54 1.31 4.41
C VAL A 84 7.00 1.11 4.02
N GLN A 85 7.24 0.88 2.73
CA GLN A 85 8.57 0.59 2.19
C GLN A 85 9.02 1.73 1.30
N ASP A 86 10.25 2.20 1.48
CA ASP A 86 10.86 3.16 0.56
C ASP A 86 11.08 2.50 -0.81
N PHE A 87 10.44 3.09 -1.83
CA PHE A 87 10.53 2.66 -3.22
C PHE A 87 11.20 3.74 -4.09
N SER A 88 11.91 4.71 -3.51
CA SER A 88 12.53 5.81 -4.26
C SER A 88 13.52 5.37 -5.34
N ASN A 89 14.14 4.18 -5.19
CA ASN A 89 15.04 3.58 -6.20
C ASN A 89 14.32 2.63 -7.17
N PHE A 90 12.99 2.52 -7.09
CA PHE A 90 12.20 1.67 -7.96
C PHE A 90 12.01 2.33 -9.33
N ASN A 91 12.28 1.58 -10.40
CA ASN A 91 12.10 2.09 -11.76
C ASN A 91 10.63 1.98 -12.17
N LEU A 92 9.88 3.06 -11.91
CA LEU A 92 8.48 3.22 -12.32
C LEU A 92 8.27 3.05 -13.83
N GLY A 93 9.26 3.36 -14.66
CA GLY A 93 9.19 3.19 -16.11
C GLY A 93 9.03 1.73 -16.50
N LEU A 94 9.88 0.85 -15.95
CA LEU A 94 9.80 -0.60 -16.16
C LEU A 94 8.51 -1.19 -15.58
N TYR A 95 8.05 -0.67 -14.44
CA TYR A 95 6.79 -1.11 -13.83
C TYR A 95 5.58 -0.80 -14.72
N LYS A 96 5.53 0.40 -15.31
CA LYS A 96 4.48 0.78 -16.25
C LYS A 96 4.51 -0.07 -17.52
N GLU A 97 5.70 -0.39 -18.03
CA GLU A 97 5.87 -1.26 -19.19
C GLU A 97 5.36 -2.69 -18.93
N LEU A 98 5.64 -3.24 -17.75
CA LEU A 98 5.11 -4.54 -17.33
C LEU A 98 3.58 -4.54 -17.28
N ASN A 99 2.98 -3.52 -16.67
CA ASN A 99 1.52 -3.42 -16.58
C ASN A 99 0.85 -3.31 -17.96
N THR A 100 1.49 -2.66 -18.95
CA THR A 100 0.97 -2.62 -20.32
C THR A 100 1.10 -3.95 -21.08
N LEU A 101 1.93 -4.88 -20.60
CA LEU A 101 2.14 -6.19 -21.22
C LEU A 101 1.24 -7.28 -20.63
N GLU A 102 0.73 -7.08 -19.41
CA GLU A 102 -0.21 -7.99 -18.75
C GLU A 102 -1.70 -7.69 -19.03
N GLU A 103 -2.00 -6.52 -19.62
CA GLU A 103 -3.30 -6.19 -20.23
C GLU A 103 -3.48 -6.83 -21.62
#